data_AF-A0A7X6SFN4-F1
#
_entry.id   AF-A0A7X6SFN4-F1
#
_cell.length_a   1.000
_cell.length_b   1.000
_cell.length_c   1.000
_cell.angle_alpha   90.00
_cell.angle_beta   90.00
_cell.angle_gamma   90.00
#
_symmetry.space_group_name_H-M   'P 1'
#
loop_
_entity.id
_entity.type
_entity.pdbx_description
1 polymer ?
#
loop_
_entity_poly.entity_id
_entity_poly.type
_entity_poly.pdbx_seq_one_letter_code
_entity_poly.pdbx_strand_id
1 'polypeptide(L)' 'MSRTVFIDFDGTLADHGRVPAAHLDAVGEARARGNQVLLCTGRPKSLV' A
#
# COMPACT_ATOMS: atom_id res chain seq x y z
N MET A 1 -0.91 -14.52 13.41
CA MET A 1 0.51 -14.21 13.15
C MET A 1 0.57 -12.92 12.35
N SER A 2 1.38 -11.96 12.79
CA SER A 2 1.66 -10.72 12.07
C SER A 2 2.62 -11.00 10.90
N ARG A 3 2.41 -10.32 9.77
CA ARG A 3 3.27 -10.38 8.58
C ARG A 3 3.66 -8.98 8.14
N THR A 4 4.72 -8.90 7.37
CA THR A 4 5.13 -7.67 6.68
C THR A 4 4.87 -7.83 5.19
N VAL A 5 4.15 -6.87 4.60
CA VAL A 5 3.83 -6.81 3.18
C VAL A 5 4.58 -5.63 2.57
N PHE A 6 5.34 -5.91 1.53
CA PHE A 6 6.01 -4.90 0.71
C PHE A 6 5.20 -4.76 -0.58
N ILE A 7 4.75 -3.55 -0.89
CA ILE A 7 3.84 -3.30 -2.02
C ILE A 7 4.35 -2.15 -2.88
N ASP A 8 4.36 -2.35 -4.20
CA ASP A 8 4.69 -1.30 -5.16
C ASP A 8 3.54 -0.29 -5.33
N PHE A 9 3.86 0.91 -5.79
CA PHE A 9 2.88 1.95 -6.06
C PHE A 9 2.27 1.84 -7.46
N ASP A 10 3.06 2.02 -8.52
CA ASP A 10 2.55 2.24 -9.88
C ASP A 10 2.06 0.94 -10.53
N GLY A 11 0.77 0.88 -10.88
CA GLY A 11 0.17 -0.33 -11.45
C GLY A 11 -0.02 -1.47 -10.46
N THR A 12 0.24 -1.22 -9.16
CA THR A 12 0.03 -2.18 -8.06
C THR A 12 -0.93 -1.60 -7.02
N LEU A 13 -0.46 -0.71 -6.14
CA LEU A 13 -1.34 -0.06 -5.16
C LEU A 13 -2.20 1.02 -5.82
N ALA A 14 -1.63 1.77 -6.77
CA ALA A 14 -2.30 2.81 -7.52
C ALA A 14 -2.63 2.34 -8.95
N ASP A 15 -3.85 2.63 -9.38
CA ASP A 15 -4.29 2.48 -10.76
C ASP A 15 -4.28 3.86 -11.44
N HIS A 16 -3.54 3.98 -12.54
CA HIS A 16 -3.30 5.25 -13.25
C HIS A 16 -2.96 6.45 -12.32
N GLY A 17 -2.12 6.20 -11.31
CA GLY A 17 -1.65 7.21 -10.36
C GLY A 17 -2.63 7.59 -9.25
N ARG A 18 -3.79 6.92 -9.15
CA ARG A 18 -4.74 7.09 -8.04
C ARG A 18 -4.86 5.78 -7.27
N VAL A 19 -4.90 5.86 -5.95
CA VAL A 19 -5.20 4.69 -5.12
C VAL A 19 -6.72 4.57 -4.97
N PRO A 20 -7.36 3.51 -5.50
CA PRO A 20 -8.79 3.30 -5.31
C PRO A 20 -9.15 3.13 -3.82
N ALA A 21 -10.37 3.53 -3.44
CA ALA A 21 -10.83 3.42 -2.04
C ALA A 21 -10.72 1.99 -1.50
N ALA A 22 -11.13 0.99 -2.29
CA ALA A 22 -11.02 -0.42 -1.92
C ALA A 22 -9.58 -0.87 -1.61
N HIS A 23 -8.57 -0.28 -2.25
CA HIS A 23 -7.18 -0.60 -1.96
C HIS A 23 -6.74 0.00 -0.62
N LEU A 24 -7.19 1.23 -0.31
CA LEU A 24 -6.96 1.85 1.00
C LEU A 24 -7.63 1.03 2.11
N ASP A 25 -8.86 0.58 1.89
CA ASP A 25 -9.62 -0.25 2.85
C ASP A 25 -8.86 -1.56 3.12
N ALA A 26 -8.39 -2.25 2.07
CA ALA A 26 -7.61 -3.47 2.21
C ALA A 26 -6.30 -3.27 3.00
N VAL A 27 -5.58 -2.17 2.75
CA VAL A 27 -4.39 -1.81 3.54
C VAL A 27 -4.76 -1.51 4.99
N GLY A 28 -5.87 -0.81 5.22
CA GLY A 28 -6.41 -0.52 6.55
C GLY A 28 -6.74 -1.78 7.33
N GLU A 29 -7.48 -2.71 6.73
CA GLU A 29 -7.82 -4.01 7.33
C GLU A 29 -6.58 -4.85 7.62
N ALA A 30 -5.62 -4.89 6.69
CA ALA A 30 -4.37 -5.62 6.88
C ALA A 30 -3.61 -5.08 8.10
N ARG A 31 -3.53 -3.75 8.25
CA ARG A 31 -2.92 -3.08 9.40
C ARG A 31 -3.69 -3.33 10.69
N ALA A 32 -5.03 -3.26 10.66
CA ALA A 32 -5.88 -3.54 11.82
C ALA A 32 -5.71 -4.99 12.34
N ARG A 33 -5.40 -5.94 11.47
CA ARG A 33 -5.05 -7.33 11.82
C ARG A 33 -3.61 -7.50 12.34
N GLY A 34 -2.88 -6.40 12.54
CA GLY A 34 -1.53 -6.36 13.08
C GLY A 34 -0.42 -6.60 12.05
N ASN A 35 -0.71 -6.53 10.75
CA ASN A 35 0.32 -6.63 9.71
C ASN A 35 0.99 -5.27 9.47
N GLN A 36 2.26 -5.28 9.09
CA GLN A 36 2.95 -4.10 8.59
C GLN A 36 2.79 -4.04 7.06
N VAL A 37 2.44 -2.87 6.53
CA VAL A 37 2.36 -2.63 5.08
C VAL A 37 3.29 -1.48 4.74
N LEU A 38 4.33 -1.80 3.98
CA LEU A 38 5.43 -0.91 3.61
C LEU A 38 5.39 -0.67 2.09
N LEU A 39 5.42 0.61 1.71
CA LEU A 39 5.46 1.00 0.31
C LEU A 39 6.89 0.83 -0.24
N CYS A 40 7.03 0.14 -1.37
CA CYS A 40 8.27 -0.09 -2.08
C CYS A 40 8.17 0.51 -3.47
N THR A 41 8.63 1.74 -3.64
CA THR A 41 8.48 2.47 -4.90
C THR A 41 9.78 3.17 -5.26
N GLY A 42 10.01 3.35 -6.56
CA GLY A 42 11.05 4.24 -7.06
C GLY A 42 10.71 5.72 -6.92
N ARG A 43 9.46 6.06 -6.56
CA ARG A 43 9.05 7.45 -6.34
C ARG A 43 9.72 8.02 -5.09
N PRO A 44 10.13 9.30 -5.12
CA PRO A 44 10.54 9.99 -3.91
C PRO A 44 9.35 10.14 -2.97
N LYS A 45 9.63 10.20 -1.66
CA LYS A 45 8.60 10.34 -0.62
C LYS A 45 7.68 11.56 -0.80
N SER A 46 8.13 12.60 -1.50
CA SER A 46 7.32 13.80 -1.77
C SER A 46 6.23 13.62 -2.83
N LEU A 47 6.22 12.50 -3.57
CA LEU A 47 5.30 12.22 -4.68
C LEU A 47 4.37 11.03 -4.41
N VAL A 48 4.31 10.56 -3.17
CA VAL A 48 3.47 9.45 -2.70
C VAL A 48 2.75 9.79 -1.41
#